data_AF-K7P5L5-F1
#
_entry.id   AF-K7P5L5-F1
#
_cell.length_a   1.000
_cell.length_b   1.000
_cell.length_c   1.000
_cell.angle_alpha   90.00
_cell.angle_beta   90.00
_cell.angle_gamma   90.00
#
_symmetry.space_group_name_H-M   'P 1'
#
loop_
_entity.id
_entity.type
_entity.pdbx_description
1 polymer ?
#
loop_
_entity_poly.entity_id
_entity_poly.type
_entity_poly.pdbx_seq_one_letter_code
_entity_poly.pdbx_strand_id
1 'polypeptide(L)' 'TEVRARQVKEGNSALGIDCMHKGTNDMKQQNVIETLIGKKQQISLATQVVKMILKIDDIRRPGEVEE' A
#
# COMPACT_ATOMS: atom_id res chain seq x y z
N THR A 1 16.02 1.43 3.81
CA THR A 1 15.77 2.35 2.68
C THR A 1 16.01 3.77 3.14
N GLU A 2 16.71 4.57 2.33
CA GLU A 2 17.16 5.93 2.66
C GLU A 2 16.02 6.86 3.09
N VAL A 3 14.90 6.85 2.36
CA VAL A 3 13.72 7.68 2.66
C VAL A 3 13.15 7.36 4.04
N ARG A 4 13.06 6.09 4.43
CA ARG A 4 12.58 5.68 5.76
C ARG A 4 13.49 6.22 6.88
N ALA A 5 14.81 6.18 6.68
CA ALA A 5 15.76 6.71 7.66
C ALA A 5 15.60 8.23 7.82
N ARG A 6 15.41 8.95 6.70
CA ARG A 6 15.17 10.40 6.70
C ARG A 6 13.83 10.78 7.35
N GLN A 7 12.75 10.04 7.08
CA GLN A 7 11.45 10.25 7.72
C GLN A 7 11.56 10.24 9.25
N VAL A 8 12.30 9.27 9.81
CA VAL A 8 12.53 9.16 11.26
C VAL A 8 13.45 10.27 11.78
N LYS A 9 14.57 10.53 11.09
CA LYS A 9 15.57 11.52 11.51
C LYS A 9 15.05 12.95 11.47
N GLU A 10 14.28 13.29 10.44
CA GLU A 10 13.77 14.65 10.19
C GLU A 10 12.35 14.85 10.76
N GLY A 11 11.68 13.80 11.24
CA GLY A 11 10.28 13.86 11.69
C GLY A 11 9.30 14.22 10.57
N ASN A 12 9.70 14.06 9.30
CA ASN A 12 8.94 14.52 8.14
C ASN A 12 8.30 13.34 7.38
N SER A 13 6.99 13.17 7.56
CA SER A 13 6.20 12.13 6.88
C SER A 13 5.89 12.43 5.41
N ALA A 14 6.17 13.64 4.91
CA ALA A 14 5.94 14.01 3.51
C ALA A 14 7.06 13.55 2.56
N LEU A 15 8.13 12.93 3.08
CA LEU A 15 9.16 12.35 2.24
C LEU A 15 8.66 11.05 1.59
N GLY A 16 8.76 10.98 0.26
CA GLY A 16 8.39 9.84 -0.56
C GLY A 16 9.50 9.44 -1.52
N ILE A 17 9.17 8.60 -2.50
CA ILE A 17 10.11 8.18 -3.55
C ILE A 17 10.03 9.16 -4.72
N ASP A 18 11.18 9.67 -5.17
CA ASP A 18 11.28 10.49 -6.37
C ASP A 18 11.18 9.64 -7.65
N CYS A 19 9.95 9.35 -8.07
CA CYS A 19 9.70 8.57 -9.28
C CYS A 19 9.97 9.36 -10.59
N MET A 20 10.10 10.69 -10.50
CA MET A 20 10.29 11.57 -11.66
C MET A 20 11.73 12.06 -11.80
N HIS A 21 12.65 11.60 -10.95
CA HIS A 21 14.06 11.98 -10.93
C HIS A 21 14.30 13.49 -10.90
N LYS A 22 13.49 14.22 -10.11
CA LYS A 22 13.58 15.68 -9.93
C LYS A 22 14.63 16.09 -8.88
N GLY A 23 15.24 15.14 -8.16
CA GLY A 23 16.32 15.38 -7.20
C GLY A 23 15.84 15.76 -5.79
N THR A 24 14.54 15.67 -5.50
CA THR A 24 13.96 15.92 -4.17
C THR A 24 13.00 14.80 -3.80
N ASN A 25 12.99 14.37 -2.54
CA ASN A 25 12.05 13.36 -2.03
C ASN A 25 10.80 13.97 -1.39
N ASP A 26 10.69 15.29 -1.33
CA ASP A 26 9.56 15.97 -0.70
C ASP A 26 8.32 15.94 -1.62
N MET A 27 7.33 15.14 -1.26
CA MET A 27 6.11 14.97 -2.06
C MET A 27 5.25 16.24 -2.11
N LYS A 28 5.36 17.14 -1.12
CA LYS A 28 4.66 18.44 -1.17
C LYS A 28 5.30 19.35 -2.21
N GLN A 29 6.63 19.41 -2.27
CA GLN A 29 7.35 20.20 -3.28
C GLN A 29 7.09 19.65 -4.69
N GLN A 30 6.98 18.33 -4.83
CA GLN A 30 6.66 17.70 -6.10
C GLN A 30 5.18 17.79 -6.49
N ASN A 31 4.30 18.31 -5.63
CA ASN A 31 2.85 18.33 -5.79
C ASN A 31 2.22 16.94 -5.99
N VAL A 32 2.82 15.91 -5.38
CA VAL A 32 2.28 14.56 -5.36
C VAL A 32 1.40 14.42 -4.13
N ILE A 33 0.08 14.57 -4.32
CA ILE A 33 -0.91 14.58 -3.24
C ILE A 33 -1.97 13.49 -3.44
N GLU A 34 -2.47 12.94 -2.34
CA GLU A 34 -3.61 12.04 -2.32
C GLU A 34 -4.58 12.43 -1.20
N THR A 35 -5.85 12.07 -1.37
CA THR A 35 -6.85 12.30 -0.33
C THR A 35 -6.66 11.31 0.83
N LEU A 36 -6.78 11.80 2.06
CA LEU A 36 -6.70 10.96 3.25
C LEU A 36 -7.74 9.82 3.22
N ILE A 37 -8.96 10.12 2.73
CA ILE A 37 -10.03 9.13 2.62
C ILE A 37 -9.69 8.03 1.61
N GLY A 38 -9.06 8.38 0.48
CA GLY A 38 -8.61 7.42 -0.53
C GLY A 38 -7.59 6.44 0.03
N LYS A 39 -6.56 6.93 0.74
CA LYS A 39 -5.56 6.06 1.40
C LYS A 39 -6.16 5.15 2.46
N LYS A 40 -7.11 5.64 3.26
CA LYS A 40 -7.83 4.82 4.26
C LYS A 40 -8.61 3.69 3.58
N GLN A 41 -9.33 4.00 2.51
CA GLN A 41 -10.12 3.01 1.76
C GLN A 41 -9.22 1.95 1.11
N GLN A 42 -8.10 2.34 0.48
CA GLN A 42 -7.16 1.40 -0.12
C GLN A 42 -6.63 0.37 0.89
N ILE A 43 -6.22 0.80 2.09
CA ILE A 43 -5.72 -0.10 3.14
C ILE A 43 -6.83 -1.04 3.64
N SER A 44 -8.04 -0.51 3.86
CA SER A 44 -9.18 -1.32 4.29
C SER A 44 -9.53 -2.38 3.25
N LEU A 45 -9.56 -2.02 1.97
CA LEU A 45 -9.92 -2.93 0.88
C LEU A 45 -8.88 -4.06 0.75
N ALA A 46 -7.58 -3.73 0.79
CA ALA A 46 -6.53 -4.73 0.73
C ALA A 46 -6.68 -5.78 1.86
N THR A 47 -6.98 -5.32 3.07
CA THR A 47 -7.22 -6.19 4.23
C THR A 47 -8.47 -7.07 4.03
N GLN A 48 -9.55 -6.51 3.46
CA GLN A 48 -10.77 -7.26 3.16
C GLN A 48 -10.51 -8.38 2.16
N VAL A 49 -9.75 -8.11 1.08
CA VAL A 49 -9.39 -9.11 0.08
C VAL A 49 -8.57 -10.24 0.71
N VAL A 50 -7.54 -9.91 1.49
CA VAL A 50 -6.72 -10.93 2.17
C VAL A 50 -7.58 -11.77 3.13
N LYS A 51 -8.52 -11.14 3.85
CA LYS A 51 -9.44 -11.84 4.75
C LYS A 51 -10.36 -12.80 3.98
N MET A 52 -10.79 -12.45 2.77
CA MET A 52 -11.59 -13.37 1.94
C MET A 52 -10.76 -14.56 1.49
N ILE A 53 -9.53 -14.34 1.04
CA ILE A 53 -8.62 -15.41 0.59
C ILE A 53 -8.30 -16.37 1.75
N LEU A 54 -7.92 -15.84 2.92
CA LEU A 54 -7.59 -16.66 4.09
C LEU A 54 -8.79 -17.42 4.69
N LYS A 55 -10.01 -17.03 4.33
CA LYS A 55 -11.24 -17.73 4.73
C LYS A 55 -11.59 -18.89 3.80
N ILE A 56 -10.93 -19.03 2.66
CA ILE A 56 -11.09 -20.19 1.78
C ILE A 56 -10.39 -21.36 2.46
N ASP A 57 -11.18 -22.34 2.86
CA ASP A 57 -10.74 -23.58 3.50
C ASP A 57 -10.65 -24.75 2.51
N ASP A 58 -11.51 -24.75 1.49
CA ASP A 58 -11.55 -25.75 0.43
C ASP A 58 -11.52 -25.13 -0.98
N ILE A 59 -10.78 -25.75 -1.89
CA ILE A 59 -10.67 -25.36 -3.30
C ILE A 59 -11.04 -26.57 -4.17
N ARG A 60 -12.29 -26.61 -4.63
CA ARG A 60 -12.79 -27.68 -5.50
C ARG A 60 -12.49 -27.43 -6.96
N ARG A 61 -12.08 -28.47 -7.68
CA ARG A 61 -11.99 -28.45 -9.14
C ARG A 61 -13.31 -28.91 -9.76
N PRO A 62 -13.72 -28.39 -10.93
CA PRO A 62 -14.90 -28.89 -11.62
C PRO A 62 -14.78 -30.40 -11.89
N GLY A 63 -15.68 -31.19 -11.32
CA GLY A 63 -15.71 -32.66 -11.48
C GLY A 63 -15.10 -33.47 -10.33
N GLU A 64 -14.56 -32.84 -9.28
CA GLU A 64 -14.22 -33.56 -8.03
C GLU A 64 -15.51 -33.92 -7.28
N VAL A 65 -15.76 -35.21 -7.09
CA VAL A 65 -16.75 -35.76 -6.17
C VAL A 65 -16.10 -35.91 -4.80
N GLU A 66 -16.79 -35.46 -3.74
CA GLU A 66 -16.37 -35.66 -2.36
C GLU A 66 -16.31 -37.18 -2.06
N GLU A 67 -15.17 -37.67 -1.54
CA GLU A 67 -15.13 -38.92 -0.77
C GLU A 67 -15.67 -38.70 0.65
#